data_AF-A0A418AFF8-F1
#
_entry.id   AF-A0A418AFF8-F1
#
_cell.length_a   1.000
_cell.length_b   1.000
_cell.length_c   1.000
_cell.angle_alpha   90.00
_cell.angle_beta   90.00
_cell.angle_gamma   90.00
#
_symmetry.space_group_name_H-M   'P 1'
#
loop_
_entity.id
_entity.type
_entity.pdbx_description
1 polymer ?
#
loop_
_entity_poly.entity_id
_entity_poly.type
_entity_poly.pdbx_seq_one_letter_code
_entity_poly.pdbx_strand_id
1 'polypeptide(L)'
;MVPALAATAVSSSTAFTALHGAERTDLEHRLAKWKTLYGPVAQANGFAPASLSLTSHTDMELLRFHETTVAVREAAAANPLATFTEFNQFALLSAQEFKQVLVQSFGNETF
;
A
#
# COMPACT_ATOMS: atom_id res chain seq x y z
N MET A 1 24.91 23.42 16.69
CA MET A 1 25.18 22.37 15.68
C MET A 1 24.33 21.17 16.06
N VAL A 2 23.19 20.97 15.39
CA VAL A 2 22.30 19.81 15.61
C VAL A 2 22.69 18.72 14.60
N PRO A 3 22.98 17.48 15.04
CA PRO A 3 23.37 16.42 14.12
C PRO A 3 22.16 16.00 13.27
N ALA A 4 22.32 16.02 11.95
CA ALA A 4 21.35 15.45 11.03
C ALA A 4 21.36 13.92 11.17
N LEU A 5 20.29 13.35 11.73
CA LEU A 5 20.05 11.92 11.69
C LEU A 5 19.75 11.53 10.24
N ALA A 6 20.71 10.89 9.58
CA ALA A 6 20.51 10.27 8.29
C ALA A 6 19.57 9.07 8.49
N ALA A 7 18.28 9.25 8.22
CA ALA A 7 17.34 8.16 8.09
C ALA A 7 17.75 7.34 6.86
N THR A 8 18.38 6.19 7.07
CA THR A 8 18.50 5.17 6.02
C THR A 8 17.08 4.71 5.67
N ALA A 9 16.51 5.32 4.63
CA ALA A 9 15.32 4.81 3.98
C ALA A 9 15.69 3.49 3.31
N VAL A 10 15.49 2.38 4.03
CA VAL A 10 15.49 1.06 3.41
C VAL A 10 14.37 1.09 2.39
N SER A 11 14.70 0.90 1.11
CA SER A 11 13.69 0.79 0.07
C SER A 11 12.73 -0.32 0.46
N SER A 12 11.42 -0.07 0.36
CA SER A 12 10.38 -0.99 0.82
C SER A 12 10.51 -2.40 0.24
N SER A 13 11.10 -2.51 -0.96
CA SER A 13 11.48 -3.77 -1.59
C SER A 13 12.54 -4.58 -0.82
N THR A 14 13.53 -3.92 -0.22
CA THR A 14 14.57 -4.58 0.58
C THR A 14 14.02 -5.02 1.94
N ALA A 15 13.16 -4.20 2.56
CA ALA A 15 12.45 -4.57 3.78
C ALA A 15 11.50 -5.76 3.53
N PHE A 16 10.81 -5.77 2.40
CA PHE A 16 9.94 -6.89 2.00
C PHE A 16 10.73 -8.20 1.81
N THR A 17 11.88 -8.17 1.14
CA THR A 17 12.71 -9.37 0.95
C THR A 17 13.28 -9.94 2.25
N ALA A 18 13.36 -9.11 3.29
CA ALA A 18 13.80 -9.51 4.63
C ALA A 18 12.64 -10.04 5.51
N LEU A 19 11.38 -9.93 5.07
CA LEU A 19 10.25 -10.51 5.78
C LEU A 19 10.31 -12.03 5.72
N HIS A 20 10.35 -12.66 6.89
CA HIS A 20 10.41 -14.11 7.01
C HIS A 20 9.46 -14.62 8.09
N GLY A 21 9.08 -15.89 7.99
CA GLY A 21 8.28 -16.58 8.98
C GLY A 21 6.96 -15.87 9.29
N ALA A 22 6.77 -15.52 10.56
CA ALA A 22 5.51 -14.97 11.07
C ALA A 22 5.10 -13.64 10.44
N GLU A 23 6.05 -12.73 10.16
CA GLU A 23 5.74 -11.41 9.60
C GLU A 23 5.19 -11.52 8.17
N ARG A 24 5.72 -12.45 7.38
CA ARG A 24 5.21 -12.72 6.04
C ARG A 24 3.82 -13.36 6.09
N THR A 25 3.60 -14.36 6.93
CA THR A 25 2.28 -15.02 7.08
C THR A 25 1.20 -14.03 7.55
N ASP A 26 1.54 -13.13 8.46
CA ASP A 26 0.66 -12.08 8.95
C ASP A 26 0.32 -11.05 7.86
N LEU A 27 1.30 -10.67 7.03
CA LEU A 27 1.06 -9.84 5.84
C LEU A 27 0.15 -10.53 4.82
N GLU A 28 0.37 -11.82 4.55
CA GLU A 28 -0.49 -12.64 3.66
C GLU A 28 -1.93 -12.70 4.19
N HIS A 29 -2.12 -12.94 5.49
CA HIS A 29 -3.44 -12.95 6.12
C HIS A 29 -4.14 -11.59 6.02
N ARG A 30 -3.44 -10.48 6.28
CA ARG A 30 -4.02 -9.14 6.11
C ARG A 30 -4.37 -8.85 4.65
N LEU A 31 -3.53 -9.26 3.71
CA LEU A 31 -3.83 -9.11 2.28
C LEU A 31 -5.05 -9.94 1.87
N ALA A 32 -5.19 -11.17 2.36
CA ALA A 32 -6.38 -11.99 2.12
C ALA A 32 -7.67 -11.33 2.65
N LYS A 33 -7.59 -10.74 3.86
CA LYS A 33 -8.68 -9.94 4.42
C LYS A 33 -8.98 -8.72 3.56
N TRP A 34 -7.96 -7.98 3.12
CA TRP A 34 -8.13 -6.84 2.21
C TRP A 34 -8.81 -7.25 0.91
N LYS A 35 -8.39 -8.35 0.28
CA LYS A 35 -8.99 -8.86 -0.96
C LYS A 35 -10.46 -9.21 -0.78
N THR A 36 -10.82 -9.79 0.35
CA THR A 36 -12.22 -10.10 0.67
C THR A 36 -13.07 -8.84 0.82
N LEU A 37 -12.57 -7.82 1.52
CA LEU A 37 -13.34 -6.62 1.86
C LEU A 37 -13.36 -5.57 0.73
N TYR A 38 -12.21 -5.39 0.07
CA TYR A 38 -11.97 -4.28 -0.86
C TYR A 38 -11.59 -4.75 -2.27
N GLY A 39 -11.17 -5.99 -2.46
CA GLY A 39 -10.77 -6.50 -3.78
C GLY A 39 -11.82 -6.31 -4.86
N PRO A 40 -13.09 -6.72 -4.66
CA PRO A 40 -14.15 -6.52 -5.66
C PRO A 40 -14.41 -5.06 -6.01
N VAL A 41 -14.47 -4.16 -5.02
CA VAL A 41 -14.72 -2.72 -5.27
C VAL A 41 -13.50 -2.05 -5.90
N ALA A 42 -12.28 -2.43 -5.51
CA ALA A 42 -11.06 -1.93 -6.11
C ALA A 42 -10.97 -2.36 -7.58
N GLN A 43 -11.26 -3.62 -7.89
CA GLN A 43 -11.26 -4.12 -9.27
C GLN A 43 -12.36 -3.46 -10.12
N ALA A 44 -13.58 -3.32 -9.59
CA ALA A 44 -14.70 -2.73 -10.32
C ALA A 44 -14.47 -1.26 -10.69
N ASN A 45 -13.75 -0.51 -9.86
CA ASN A 45 -13.46 0.91 -10.08
C ASN A 45 -12.09 1.17 -10.73
N GLY A 46 -11.32 0.13 -11.08
CA GLY A 46 -9.97 0.30 -11.64
C GLY A 46 -8.92 0.76 -10.62
N PHE A 47 -9.18 0.58 -9.32
CA PHE A 47 -8.25 0.91 -8.22
C PHE A 47 -7.37 -0.27 -7.80
N ALA A 48 -7.17 -1.21 -8.71
CA ALA A 48 -6.33 -2.37 -8.52
C ALA A 48 -5.37 -2.53 -9.70
N PRO A 49 -4.18 -3.11 -9.47
CA PRO A 49 -3.31 -3.49 -10.57
C PRO A 49 -4.03 -4.48 -11.50
N ALA A 50 -3.75 -4.40 -12.80
CA ALA A 50 -4.34 -5.31 -13.80
C ALA A 50 -4.07 -6.80 -13.52
N SER A 51 -2.99 -7.09 -12.80
CA SER A 51 -2.59 -8.45 -12.38
C SER A 51 -3.24 -8.91 -11.06
N LEU A 52 -4.20 -8.16 -10.50
CA LEU A 52 -4.86 -8.53 -9.25
C LEU A 52 -5.54 -9.89 -9.37
N SER A 53 -5.18 -10.80 -8.47
CA SER A 53 -5.94 -12.04 -8.23
C SER A 53 -6.78 -11.88 -6.96
N LEU A 54 -8.06 -12.24 -6.98
CA LEU A 54 -8.89 -12.20 -5.76
C LEU A 54 -8.71 -13.43 -4.86
N THR A 55 -8.15 -14.51 -5.38
CA THR A 55 -8.12 -15.83 -4.72
C THR A 55 -6.71 -16.31 -4.35
N SER A 56 -5.67 -15.69 -4.91
CA SER A 56 -4.26 -16.03 -4.63
C SER A 56 -3.44 -14.76 -4.43
N HIS A 57 -2.25 -14.87 -3.85
CA HIS A 57 -1.32 -13.75 -3.70
C HIS A 57 -0.13 -13.91 -4.64
N THR A 58 0.29 -12.81 -5.27
CA THR A 58 1.61 -12.69 -5.91
C THR A 58 2.57 -11.94 -4.98
N ASP A 59 3.88 -12.17 -5.14
CA ASP A 59 4.89 -11.42 -4.38
C ASP A 59 4.78 -9.90 -4.64
N MET A 60 4.38 -9.49 -5.83
CA MET A 60 4.16 -8.08 -6.15
C MET A 60 2.98 -7.47 -5.38
N GLU A 61 1.88 -8.21 -5.19
CA GLU A 61 0.76 -7.74 -4.37
C GLU A 61 1.16 -7.66 -2.89
N LEU A 62 1.94 -8.62 -2.41
CA LEU A 62 2.46 -8.60 -1.03
C LEU A 62 3.42 -7.43 -0.82
N LEU A 63 4.32 -7.18 -1.76
CA LEU A 63 5.23 -6.04 -1.73
C LEU A 63 4.45 -4.72 -1.67
N ARG A 64 3.48 -4.53 -2.55
CA ARG A 64 2.65 -3.31 -2.60
C ARG A 64 1.82 -3.12 -1.33
N PHE A 65 1.26 -4.21 -0.80
CA PHE A 65 0.51 -4.13 0.44
C PHE A 65 1.41 -3.82 1.65
N HIS A 66 2.62 -4.37 1.68
CA HIS A 66 3.64 -4.03 2.68
C HIS A 66 4.03 -2.55 2.60
N GLU A 67 4.26 -2.03 1.39
CA GLU A 67 4.50 -0.60 1.15
C GLU A 67 3.39 0.26 1.73
N THR A 68 2.13 -0.12 1.53
CA THR A 68 0.99 0.58 2.12
C THR A 68 0.99 0.51 3.65
N THR A 69 1.30 -0.65 4.26
CA THR A 69 1.42 -0.77 5.73
C THR A 69 2.52 0.15 6.29
N VAL A 70 3.66 0.25 5.60
CA VAL A 70 4.75 1.17 5.97
C VAL A 70 4.28 2.62 5.87
N ALA A 71 3.67 3.01 4.75
CA ALA A 71 3.17 4.38 4.54
C ALA A 71 2.11 4.78 5.58
N VAL A 72 1.21 3.86 5.95
CA VAL A 72 0.21 4.06 7.01
C VAL A 72 0.88 4.32 8.35
N ARG A 73 1.92 3.55 8.69
CA ARG A 73 2.68 3.72 9.94
C ARG A 73 3.39 5.08 9.98
N GLU A 74 4.04 5.46 8.88
CA GLU A 74 4.74 6.75 8.77
C GLU A 74 3.75 7.92 8.85
N ALA A 75 2.61 7.84 8.16
CA ALA A 75 1.58 8.86 8.19
C ALA A 75 0.96 9.02 9.59
N ALA A 76 0.69 7.91 10.29
CA ALA A 76 0.19 7.93 11.66
C ALA A 76 1.21 8.53 12.64
N ALA A 77 2.50 8.23 12.48
CA ALA A 77 3.55 8.82 13.30
C ALA A 77 3.68 10.34 13.08
N ALA A 78 3.51 10.82 11.84
CA ALA A 78 3.55 12.23 11.51
C ALA A 78 2.27 12.99 11.90
N ASN A 79 1.13 12.30 11.98
CA ASN A 79 -0.18 12.91 12.21
C ASN A 79 -0.95 12.17 13.32
N PRO A 80 -0.58 12.36 14.60
CA PRO A 80 -1.13 11.58 15.73
C PRO A 80 -2.63 11.78 15.99
N LEU A 81 -3.23 12.85 15.42
CA LEU A 81 -4.66 13.12 15.53
C LEU A 81 -5.49 12.50 14.40
N ALA A 82 -4.84 11.87 13.41
CA ALA A 82 -5.50 11.23 12.28
C ALA A 82 -5.41 9.70 12.39
N THR A 83 -6.43 9.01 11.90
CA THR A 83 -6.45 7.55 11.80
C THR A 83 -6.15 7.15 10.37
N PHE A 84 -5.12 6.33 10.17
CA PHE A 84 -4.75 5.76 8.89
C PHE A 84 -4.95 4.25 8.91
N THR A 85 -5.35 3.68 7.77
CA THR A 85 -5.49 2.24 7.63
C THR A 85 -5.19 1.80 6.21
N GLU A 86 -4.54 0.64 6.11
CA GLU A 86 -4.31 -0.09 4.87
C GLU A 86 -5.59 -0.73 4.32
N PHE A 87 -6.66 -0.80 5.12
CA PHE A 87 -7.95 -1.34 4.70
C PHE A 87 -8.79 -0.29 3.97
N ASN A 88 -8.37 0.06 2.76
CA ASN A 88 -9.06 0.95 1.84
C ASN A 88 -8.94 0.47 0.38
N GLN A 89 -9.77 0.97 -0.53
CA GLN A 89 -9.83 0.50 -1.92
C GLN A 89 -8.57 0.77 -2.78
N PHE A 90 -7.62 1.57 -2.30
CA PHE A 90 -6.41 1.96 -3.04
C PHE A 90 -5.14 1.24 -2.58
N ALA A 91 -5.24 0.32 -1.61
CA ALA A 91 -4.10 -0.22 -0.87
C ALA A 91 -3.07 -1.02 -1.70
N LEU A 92 -3.40 -1.40 -2.93
CA LEU A 92 -2.47 -2.09 -3.84
C LEU A 92 -1.93 -1.21 -4.96
N LEU A 93 -2.32 0.06 -5.02
CA LEU A 93 -1.80 0.99 -6.00
C LEU A 93 -0.46 1.56 -5.54
N SER A 94 0.49 1.59 -6.46
CA SER A 94 1.65 2.45 -6.32
C SER A 94 1.24 3.92 -6.38
N ALA A 95 2.10 4.81 -5.89
CA ALA A 95 1.85 6.26 -5.97
C ALA A 95 1.62 6.73 -7.42
N GLN A 96 2.27 6.11 -8.41
CA GLN A 96 2.07 6.44 -9.82
C GLN A 96 0.68 6.01 -10.31
N GLU A 97 0.26 4.79 -10.02
CA GLU A 97 -1.07 4.30 -10.42
C GLU A 97 -2.17 5.08 -9.70
N PHE A 98 -1.98 5.42 -8.42
CA PHE A 98 -2.91 6.26 -7.69
C PHE A 98 -3.05 7.65 -8.33
N LYS A 99 -1.94 8.28 -8.74
CA LYS A 99 -1.99 9.54 -9.49
C LYS A 99 -2.75 9.40 -10.81
N GLN A 100 -2.56 8.31 -11.54
CA GLN A 100 -3.32 8.07 -12.78
C GLN A 100 -4.82 7.96 -12.52
N VAL A 101 -5.21 7.24 -11.45
CA VAL A 101 -6.61 7.16 -11.00
C VAL A 101 -7.18 8.54 -10.70
N LEU A 102 -6.42 9.41 -10.01
CA LEU A 102 -6.87 10.77 -9.73
C LEU A 102 -7.05 11.60 -11.01
N VAL A 103 -6.09 11.55 -11.95
CA VAL A 103 -6.19 12.26 -13.24
C VAL A 103 -7.38 11.77 -14.06
N GLN A 104 -7.68 10.47 -14.03
CA GLN A 104 -8.87 9.93 -14.71
C GLN A 104 -10.18 10.37 -14.04
N SER A 105 -10.17 10.49 -12.71
CA SER A 105 -11.38 10.82 -11.94
C SER A 105 -11.74 12.30 -11.99
N PHE A 106 -10.74 13.19 -12.03
CA PHE A 106 -10.93 14.64 -11.97
C PHE A 106 -10.51 15.37 -13.26
N GLY A 107 -10.05 14.66 -14.28
CA GLY A 107 -9.52 15.25 -15.50
C GLY A 107 -8.19 15.99 -15.29
N ASN A 108 -7.78 16.76 -16.29
CA ASN A 108 -6.57 17.58 -16.26
C ASN A 108 -6.79 18.95 -15.58
N GLU A 109 -7.84 19.09 -14.77
CA GLU A 109 -8.17 20.33 -14.09
C GLU A 109 -7.18 20.56 -12.94
N THR A 110 -6.24 21.45 -13.16
CA THR A 110 -5.40 22.05 -12.11
C THR A 110 -6.29 22.89 -11.20
N PHE A 111 -6.41 22.49 -9.92
CA PHE A 111 -6.94 23.34 -8.85
C PHE A 111 -5.93 24.44 -8.48
#